data_AF-A0A7L5E1H6-F1
#
_entry.id   AF-A0A7L5E1H6-F1
#
_cell.length_a   1.000
_cell.length_b   1.000
_cell.length_c   1.000
_cell.angle_alpha   90.00
_cell.angle_beta   90.00
_cell.angle_gamma   90.00
#
_symmetry.space_group_name_H-M   'P 1'
#
loop_
_entity.id
_entity.type
_entity.pdbx_description
1 polymer ?
#
loop_
_entity_poly.entity_id
_entity_poly.type
_entity_poly.pdbx_seq_one_letter_code
_entity_poly.pdbx_strand_id
1 'polypeptide(L)' 'MQTIYGHLSQAFVGGADSVTAGQPIGITGATGRITGEHLHFAVRYRGRFINPVQFFRLLLR' A
#
# COMPACT_ATOMS: atom_id res chain seq x y z
N MET A 1 -2.25 12.25 4.49
CA MET A 1 -1.51 11.47 3.48
C MET A 1 -1.87 10.01 3.68
N GLN A 2 -1.98 9.22 2.61
CA GLN A 2 -2.41 7.83 2.69
C GLN A 2 -1.57 6.96 1.75
N THR A 3 -1.25 5.76 2.18
CA THR A 3 -0.73 4.68 1.33
C THR A 3 -1.83 3.63 1.16
N ILE A 4 -1.89 3.00 -0.01
CA ILE A 4 -2.90 2.01 -0.39
C ILE A 4 -2.17 0.78 -0.90
N TYR A 5 -2.58 -0.39 -0.39
CA TYR A 5 -2.03 -1.70 -0.72
C TYR A 5 -3.17 -2.55 -1.28
N GLY A 6 -3.13 -2.83 -2.58
CA GLY A 6 -4.14 -3.58 -3.31
C GLY A 6 -3.67 -4.99 -3.68
N HIS A 7 -4.64 -5.82 -4.09
CA HIS A 7 -4.46 -7.21 -4.52
C HIS A 7 -3.91 -8.16 -3.47
N LEU A 8 -3.96 -7.80 -2.18
CA LEU A 8 -3.47 -8.65 -1.09
C LEU A 8 -4.20 -10.00 -1.06
N SER A 9 -3.47 -11.07 -0.78
CA SER A 9 -4.07 -12.39 -0.49
C SER A 9 -4.59 -12.45 0.96
N GLN A 10 -3.92 -11.72 1.86
CA GLN A 10 -4.28 -11.62 3.26
C GLN A 10 -3.94 -10.24 3.81
N ALA A 11 -4.85 -9.68 4.60
CA ALA A 11 -4.62 -8.48 5.41
C ALA A 11 -4.46 -8.88 6.88
N PHE A 12 -3.50 -8.27 7.57
CA PHE A 12 -3.26 -8.52 9.01
C PHE A 12 -3.88 -7.45 9.91
N VAL A 13 -4.34 -6.34 9.32
CA VAL A 13 -4.80 -5.14 10.04
C VAL A 13 -6.17 -4.70 9.52
N GLY A 14 -6.97 -4.12 10.40
CA GLY A 14 -8.30 -3.56 10.14
C GLY A 14 -8.38 -2.05 10.32
N GLY A 15 -9.57 -1.48 10.13
CA GLY A 15 -9.77 -0.02 10.10
C GLY A 15 -9.54 0.72 11.43
N ALA A 16 -9.53 0.01 12.56
CA ALA A 16 -9.29 0.57 13.89
C ALA A 16 -7.82 0.47 14.34
N ASP A 17 -6.99 -0.27 13.60
CA ASP A 17 -5.62 -0.56 14.02
C ASP A 17 -4.69 0.62 13.73
N SER A 18 -3.86 0.94 14.72
CA SER A 18 -2.70 1.81 14.51
C SER A 18 -1.49 0.95 14.15
N VAL A 19 -0.74 1.37 13.13
CA VAL A 19 0.46 0.67 12.67
C VAL A 19 1.66 1.60 12.63
N THR A 20 2.85 1.05 12.81
CA THR A 20 4.11 1.80 12.69
C THR A 20 4.85 1.46 11.39
N ALA A 21 5.79 2.32 10.99
CA ALA A 21 6.61 2.06 9.81
C ALA A 21 7.43 0.77 10.01
N GLY A 22 7.42 -0.10 9.00
CA GLY A 22 8.11 -1.39 9.03
C GLY A 22 7.28 -2.55 9.60
N GLN A 23 6.13 -2.28 10.22
CA GLN A 23 5.20 -3.32 10.67
C GLN A 23 4.60 -4.07 9.45
N PRO A 24 4.62 -5.41 9.44
CA PRO A 24 3.88 -6.18 8.43
C PRO A 24 2.37 -5.95 8.55
N ILE A 25 1.71 -5.62 7.42
CA ILE A 25 0.27 -5.34 7.37
C ILE A 25 -0.52 -6.29 6.46
N GLY A 26 0.15 -7.16 5.71
CA GLY A 26 -0.48 -8.16 4.84
C GLY A 26 0.52 -8.90 3.96
N ILE A 27 -0.01 -9.77 3.11
CA ILE A 27 0.72 -10.57 2.12
C ILE A 27 0.23 -10.20 0.72
N THR A 28 1.15 -10.09 -0.25
CA THR A 28 0.82 -9.89 -1.67
C THR A 28 -0.08 -11.01 -2.19
N GLY A 29 -0.78 -10.75 -3.28
CA GLY A 29 -1.71 -11.73 -3.81
C GLY A 29 -2.22 -11.38 -5.20
N ALA A 30 -3.34 -12.00 -5.52
CA ALA A 30 -3.98 -11.99 -6.82
C ALA A 30 -5.49 -11.68 -6.71
N THR A 31 -5.91 -10.95 -5.67
CA THR A 31 -7.34 -10.64 -5.45
C THR A 31 -7.81 -9.46 -6.30
N GLY A 32 -9.07 -9.52 -6.74
CA GLY A 32 -9.69 -8.47 -7.57
C GLY A 32 -9.35 -8.58 -9.05
N ARG A 33 -9.23 -7.45 -9.75
CA ARG A 33 -9.03 -7.38 -11.20
C ARG A 33 -7.54 -7.35 -11.56
N ILE A 34 -6.95 -8.52 -11.76
CA ILE A 34 -5.52 -8.71 -12.06
C ILE A 34 -5.30 -9.88 -13.02
N THR A 35 -4.09 -10.01 -13.58
CA THR A 35 -3.68 -11.15 -14.43
C THR A 35 -2.66 -12.08 -13.77
N GLY A 36 -2.06 -11.68 -12.65
CA GLY A 36 -1.07 -12.45 -11.90
C GLY A 36 -0.73 -11.78 -10.57
N GLU A 37 -0.05 -12.50 -9.69
CA GLU A 37 0.31 -12.01 -8.36
C GLU A 37 1.22 -10.78 -8.45
N HIS A 38 0.83 -9.68 -7.79
CA HIS A 38 1.66 -8.50 -7.60
C HIS A 38 1.11 -7.61 -6.48
N LEU A 39 1.91 -6.64 -6.05
CA LEU A 39 1.45 -5.58 -5.17
C LEU A 39 1.01 -4.37 -5.99
N HIS A 40 -0.24 -3.93 -5.83
CA HIS A 40 -0.62 -2.57 -6.21
C HIS A 40 -0.33 -1.63 -5.04
N PHE A 41 0.65 -0.74 -5.21
CA PHE A 41 0.97 0.28 -4.22
C PHE A 41 0.65 1.67 -4.76
N ALA A 42 -0.16 2.42 -4.03
CA ALA A 42 -0.51 3.80 -4.39
C ALA A 42 -0.35 4.75 -3.21
N VAL A 43 -0.04 6.00 -3.53
CA VAL A 43 0.09 7.09 -2.54
C VAL A 43 -0.91 8.17 -2.88
N ARG A 44 -1.66 8.62 -1.87
CA ARG A 44 -2.65 9.70 -1.98
C ARG A 44 -2.28 10.86 -1.06
N TYR A 45 -2.10 12.04 -1.64
CA TYR A 45 -1.85 13.29 -0.92
C TYR A 45 -2.94 14.30 -1.23
N ARG A 46 -3.59 14.85 -0.18
CA ARG A 46 -4.73 15.78 -0.31
C ARG A 46 -5.81 15.29 -1.29
N GLY A 47 -6.17 14.02 -1.18
CA GLY A 47 -7.20 13.38 -2.02
C GLY A 47 -6.77 13.02 -3.44
N ARG A 48 -5.57 13.40 -3.89
CA ARG A 48 -5.05 13.09 -5.23
C ARG A 48 -3.99 12.00 -5.22
N PHE A 49 -4.03 11.10 -6.19
CA PHE A 49 -2.97 10.12 -6.38
C PHE A 49 -1.71 10.81 -6.90
N ILE A 50 -0.55 10.43 -6.34
CA ILE A 50 0.76 10.91 -6.76
C ILE A 50 1.64 9.73 -7.16
N ASN A 51 2.71 9.98 -7.92
CA ASN A 51 3.65 8.94 -8.30
C ASN A 51 4.39 8.41 -7.05
N PRO A 52 4.26 7.11 -6.70
CA PRO A 52 4.89 6.54 -5.50
C PRO A 52 6.42 6.61 -5.51
N VAL A 53 7.06 6.59 -6.67
CA VAL A 53 8.53 6.67 -6.79
C VAL A 53 9.05 8.01 -6.25
N GLN A 54 8.33 9.10 -6.48
CA GLN A 54 8.70 10.41 -5.93
C GLN A 54 8.57 10.42 -4.41
N PHE A 55 7.55 9.76 -3.87
CA PHE A 55 7.38 9.62 -2.43
C PHE A 55 8.54 8.83 -1.79
N PHE A 56 8.93 7.68 -2.37
CA PHE A 56 10.07 6.91 -1.87
C PHE A 56 11.39 7.69 -1.91
N ARG A 57 11.63 8.47 -2.97
CA ARG A 57 12.83 9.34 -3.07
C ARG A 57 12.91 10.40 -1.98
N LEU A 58 11.78 10.83 -1.42
CA LEU A 58 11.77 11.77 -0.29
C LEU A 58 11.94 11.05 1.05
N LEU A 59 11.38 9.84 1.18
CA LEU A 59 11.43 9.06 2.41
C LEU A 59 12.81 8.42 2.67
N LEU A 60 13.53 8.03 1.61
CA LEU A 60 14.82 7.33 1.69
C LEU A 60 16.03 8.27 1.65
N ARG A 61 15.83 9.56 1.90
CA ARG A 61 16.90 10.53 2.13
C ARG A 61 17.14 10.67 3.62
#